data_AF-A0A430EGS5-F1
#
_entry.id   AF-A0A430EGS5-F1
#
_cell.length_a   1.000
_cell.length_b   1.000
_cell.length_c   1.000
_cell.angle_alpha   90.00
_cell.angle_beta   90.00
_cell.angle_gamma   90.00
#
_symmetry.space_group_name_H-M   'P 1'
#
loop_
_entity.id
_entity.type
_entity.pdbx_description
1 polymer ?
#
loop_
_entity_poly.entity_id
_entity_poly.type
_entity_poly.pdbx_seq_one_letter_code
_entity_poly.pdbx_strand_id
1 'polypeptide(L)' 'MLEQLKARAETTGRAAATDAAGRLAERVREAVPGVSVAVEGSAVTLAGRGLWRRWLADPALRWLGGLLR' A
#
# COMPACT_ATOMS: atom_id res chain seq x y z
N MET A 1 12.19 -8.71 29.75
CA MET A 1 11.00 -9.42 29.19
C MET A 1 10.19 -8.51 28.26
N LEU A 2 9.68 -7.36 28.74
CA LEU A 2 8.90 -6.41 27.91
C LEU A 2 9.64 -5.91 26.65
N GLU A 3 10.94 -5.59 26.77
CA GLU A 3 11.73 -5.11 25.62
C GLU A 3 11.89 -6.18 24.53
N GLN A 4 12.03 -7.46 24.89
CA GLN A 4 12.08 -8.55 23.92
C GLN A 4 10.73 -8.74 23.20
N LEU A 5 9.61 -8.54 23.93
CA LEU A 5 8.28 -8.58 23.35
C LEU A 5 8.06 -7.44 22.36
N LYS A 6 8.50 -6.21 22.68
CA LYS A 6 8.45 -5.07 21.76
C LYS A 6 9.25 -5.32 20.49
N ALA A 7 10.51 -5.76 20.61
CA ALA A 7 11.35 -6.05 19.45
C ALA A 7 10.75 -7.12 18.53
N ARG A 8 10.12 -8.15 19.11
CA ARG A 8 9.41 -9.18 18.36
C ARG A 8 8.16 -8.62 17.67
N ALA A 9 7.36 -7.83 18.37
CA ALA A 9 6.18 -7.18 17.81
C ALA A 9 6.54 -6.23 16.66
N GLU A 10 7.61 -5.45 16.78
CA GLU A 10 8.10 -4.56 15.72
C GLU A 10 8.54 -5.34 14.48
N THR A 11 9.20 -6.48 14.67
CA THR A 11 9.64 -7.34 13.57
C THR A 11 8.43 -7.91 12.82
N THR A 12 7.46 -8.45 13.57
CA THR A 12 6.21 -8.94 13.00
C THR A 12 5.42 -7.83 12.30
N GLY A 13 5.35 -6.64 12.92
CA GLY A 13 4.67 -5.48 12.35
C GLY A 13 5.31 -5.01 11.04
N ARG A 14 6.64 -5.01 10.95
CA ARG A 14 7.38 -4.69 9.72
C ARG A 14 7.07 -5.70 8.61
N ALA A 15 7.11 -6.99 8.91
CA ALA A 15 6.77 -8.03 7.93
C ALA A 15 5.33 -7.88 7.43
N ALA A 16 4.37 -7.70 8.36
CA ALA A 16 2.97 -7.50 8.01
C ALA A 16 2.74 -6.23 7.15
N ALA A 17 3.47 -5.15 7.42
CA ALA A 17 3.40 -3.92 6.66
C ALA A 17 3.94 -4.09 5.23
N THR A 18 5.04 -4.81 5.05
CA THR A 18 5.59 -5.15 3.73
C THR A 18 4.62 -6.02 2.93
N ASP A 19 4.03 -7.04 3.56
CA ASP A 19 3.03 -7.88 2.91
C ASP A 19 1.78 -7.08 2.50
N ALA A 20 1.33 -6.17 3.37
CA ALA A 20 0.20 -5.29 3.07
C ALA A 20 0.51 -4.33 1.91
N ALA A 21 1.73 -3.78 1.85
CA ALA A 21 2.18 -2.92 0.76
C ALA A 21 2.20 -3.67 -0.58
N GLY A 22 2.68 -4.92 -0.59
CA GLY A 22 2.64 -5.79 -1.77
C GLY A 22 1.21 -6.04 -2.24
N ARG A 23 0.30 -6.46 -1.34
CA ARG A 23 -1.11 -6.67 -1.68
C ARG A 23 -1.78 -5.40 -2.20
N LEU A 24 -1.51 -4.25 -1.58
CA LEU A 24 -2.08 -2.99 -2.00
C LEU A 24 -1.63 -2.64 -3.42
N ALA A 25 -0.36 -2.85 -3.72
CA ALA A 25 0.18 -2.55 -5.04
C ALA A 25 -0.51 -3.36 -6.14
N GLU A 26 -0.72 -4.67 -5.94
CA GLU A 26 -1.45 -5.50 -6.91
C GLU A 26 -2.88 -4.99 -7.10
N ARG A 27 -3.60 -4.72 -6.00
CA ARG A 27 -4.99 -4.25 -6.07
C ARG A 27 -5.12 -2.90 -6.76
N VAL A 28 -4.15 -2.00 -6.59
CA VAL A 28 -4.15 -0.72 -7.30
C VAL A 28 -3.87 -0.90 -8.79
N ARG A 29 -2.97 -1.82 -9.18
CA ARG A 29 -2.72 -2.12 -10.59
C ARG A 29 -3.98 -2.66 -11.29
N GLU A 30 -4.72 -3.52 -10.59
CA GLU A 30 -5.99 -4.08 -11.08
C GLU A 30 -7.08 -3.00 -11.19
N ALA A 31 -7.25 -2.18 -10.14
CA ALA A 31 -8.32 -1.20 -10.06
C ALA A 31 -8.09 0.04 -10.95
N VAL A 32 -6.83 0.42 -11.19
CA VAL A 32 -6.49 1.68 -11.88
C VAL A 32 -5.51 1.43 -13.04
N PRO A 33 -6.02 1.02 -14.21
CA PRO A 33 -5.19 0.76 -15.39
C PRO A 33 -4.40 2.00 -15.83
N GLY A 34 -3.12 1.82 -16.15
CA GLY A 34 -2.24 2.88 -16.67
C GLY A 34 -1.57 3.75 -15.59
N VAL A 35 -1.62 3.33 -14.33
CA VAL A 35 -0.79 3.87 -13.24
C VAL A 35 0.37 2.89 -12.98
N SER A 36 1.59 3.41 -12.90
CA SER A 36 2.76 2.68 -12.45
C SER A 36 2.77 2.59 -10.93
N VAL A 37 3.02 1.40 -10.40
CA VAL A 37 3.02 1.13 -8.96
C VAL A 37 4.33 0.47 -8.55
N ALA A 38 5.08 1.14 -7.67
CA ALA A 38 6.32 0.64 -7.08
C ALA A 38 6.13 0.37 -5.58
N VAL A 39 6.82 -0.65 -5.07
CA VAL A 39 6.82 -1.02 -3.64
C VAL A 39 8.26 -1.02 -3.15
N GLU A 40 8.51 -0.30 -2.06
CA GLU A 40 9.80 -0.23 -1.38
C GLU A 40 9.59 -0.52 0.11
N GLY A 41 9.87 -1.75 0.53
CA GLY A 41 9.60 -2.19 1.90
C GLY A 41 8.11 -2.13 2.21
N SER A 42 7.70 -1.22 3.10
CA SER A 42 6.30 -0.98 3.47
C SER A 42 5.68 0.24 2.76
N ALA A 43 6.44 0.92 1.91
CA ALA A 43 5.96 2.08 1.16
C ALA A 43 5.46 1.67 -0.23
N VAL A 44 4.38 2.30 -0.68
CA VAL A 44 3.83 2.15 -2.04
C VAL A 44 3.81 3.51 -2.72
N THR A 45 4.42 3.58 -3.90
CA THR A 45 4.45 4.80 -4.74
C THR A 45 3.62 4.59 -5.99
N LEU A 46 2.70 5.53 -6.23
CA LEU A 46 1.86 5.57 -7.42
C LEU A 46 2.33 6.70 -8.34
N ALA A 47 2.54 6.41 -9.62
CA ALA A 47 2.98 7.38 -10.62
C ALA A 47 2.21 7.22 -11.93
N GLY A 48 1.94 8.31 -12.64
CA GLY A 48 1.27 8.25 -13.94
C GLY A 48 0.72 9.59 -14.40
N ARG A 49 0.46 9.71 -15.70
CA ARG A 49 -0.12 10.93 -16.26
C ARG A 49 -1.56 11.11 -15.79
N GLY A 50 -1.86 12.28 -15.24
CA GLY A 50 -3.20 12.62 -14.75
C GLY A 50 -3.60 11.92 -13.45
N LEU A 51 -2.64 11.36 -12.69
CA LEU A 51 -2.91 10.70 -11.42
C LEU A 51 -3.68 11.61 -10.45
N TRP A 52 -3.32 12.89 -10.36
CA TRP A 52 -4.04 13.87 -9.53
C TRP A 52 -5.53 13.99 -9.91
N ARG A 53 -5.84 14.03 -11.21
CA ARG A 53 -7.23 14.11 -11.69
C ARG A 53 -7.98 12.82 -11.40
N ARG A 54 -7.31 11.66 -11.54
CA ARG A 54 -7.88 10.35 -11.21
C ARG A 54 -8.11 10.19 -9.71
N TRP A 55 -7.20 10.67 -8.86
CA TRP A 55 -7.36 10.66 -7.41
C TRP A 55 -8.63 11.37 -6.95
N LEU A 56 -9.03 12.43 -7.65
CA LEU A 56 -10.26 13.17 -7.39
C LEU A 56 -11.51 12.52 -8.00
N ALA A 57 -11.37 11.78 -9.10
CA ALA A 57 -12.50 11.19 -9.82
C ALA A 57 -12.80 9.75 -9.39
N ASP A 58 -11.80 9.00 -8.96
CA ASP A 58 -11.86 7.58 -8.67
C ASP A 58 -11.99 7.33 -7.16
N PRO A 59 -13.14 6.82 -6.68
CA PRO A 59 -13.35 6.50 -5.28
C PRO A 59 -12.36 5.46 -4.75
N ALA A 60 -11.86 4.54 -5.58
CA ALA A 60 -10.92 3.50 -5.16
C ALA A 60 -9.59 4.09 -4.70
N LEU A 61 -9.16 5.22 -5.30
CA LEU A 61 -7.94 5.94 -4.91
C LEU A 61 -8.13 6.79 -3.64
N ARG A 62 -9.35 7.21 -3.31
CA ARG A 62 -9.64 7.97 -2.08
C ARG A 62 -9.50 7.11 -0.83
N TRP A 63 -9.76 5.81 -0.93
CA TRP A 63 -9.72 4.89 0.20
C TRP A 63 -8.96 3.61 -0.12
N LEU A 64 -7.65 3.76 -0.31
CA LEU A 64 -6.73 2.65 -0.64
C LEU A 64 -6.78 1.50 0.38
N GLY A 65 -7.00 1.80 1.66
CA GLY A 65 -7.17 0.78 2.70
C GLY A 65 -8.39 -0.13 2.48
N GLY A 66 -9.41 0.32 1.76
CA GLY A 66 -10.58 -0.49 1.39
C GLY A 66 -10.26 -1.60 0.38
N LEU A 67 -9.18 -1.47 -0.39
CA LEU A 67 -8.75 -2.46 -1.37
C LEU A 67 -8.11 -3.71 -0.73
N LEU A 68 -7.76 -3.61 0.56
CA LEU A 68 -7.14 -4.67 1.35
C LEU A 68 -8.14 -5.52 2.14
N ARG A 69 -9.45 -5.27 1.99
CA ARG A 69 -10.51 -6.12 2.55
C ARG A 69 -10.62 -7.46 1.83
#